data_AF-A0A0V8QJJ7-F1
#
_entry.id   AF-A0A0V8QJJ7-F1
#
_cell.length_a   1.000
_cell.length_b   1.000
_cell.length_c   1.000
_cell.angle_alpha   90.00
_cell.angle_beta   90.00
_cell.angle_gamma   90.00
#
_symmetry.space_group_name_H-M   'P 1'
#
loop_
_entity.id
_entity.type
_entity.pdbx_description
1 polymer ?
#
loop_
_entity_poly.entity_id
_entity_poly.type
_entity_poly.pdbx_seq_one_letter_code
_entity_poly.pdbx_strand_id
1 'polypeptide(L)'
;MGNKQQKLKNAIRVITTAAKDYSKTLDGHNYIFIYKNRNTNQIEYFESIFLARNFQHLTGIEFIDNQGNLLQNLTQFYQKCVSSTLNYVPSSCLLEDIRNLADVTYQILAIFSKPATKTAPIYKNVRYVAKGIKLNHLTFPDDLSALISLENYTEK
;
A
#
# COMPACT_ATOMS: atom_id res chain seq x y z
N MET A 1 -36.07 -4.78 -1.23
CA MET A 1 -35.27 -3.60 -1.66
C MET A 1 -34.22 -3.12 -0.63
N GLY A 2 -34.32 -3.48 0.67
CA GLY A 2 -33.39 -2.96 1.72
C GLY A 2 -31.92 -3.45 1.71
N ASN A 3 -31.59 -4.53 1.00
CA ASN A 3 -30.25 -5.15 1.07
C ASN A 3 -29.20 -4.48 0.16
N LYS A 4 -29.59 -4.00 -1.02
CA LYS A 4 -28.65 -3.41 -2.02
C LYS A 4 -28.15 -2.03 -1.60
N GLN A 5 -29.03 -1.18 -1.08
CA GLN A 5 -28.67 0.17 -0.64
C GLN A 5 -27.75 0.15 0.59
N GLN A 6 -27.97 -0.79 1.52
CA GLN A 6 -27.11 -0.95 2.69
C GLN A 6 -25.72 -1.48 2.30
N LYS A 7 -25.65 -2.45 1.37
CA LYS A 7 -24.38 -2.94 0.82
C LYS A 7 -23.58 -1.83 0.13
N LEU A 8 -24.24 -0.99 -0.66
CA LEU A 8 -23.60 0.17 -1.31
C LEU A 8 -23.05 1.17 -0.29
N LYS A 9 -23.84 1.55 0.73
CA LYS A 9 -23.38 2.45 1.80
C LYS A 9 -22.18 1.87 2.55
N ASN A 10 -22.19 0.57 2.84
CA ASN A 10 -21.07 -0.10 3.48
C ASN A 10 -19.81 -0.10 2.60
N ALA A 11 -19.96 -0.38 1.29
CA ALA A 11 -18.85 -0.34 0.33
C ALA A 11 -18.23 1.07 0.23
N ILE A 12 -19.07 2.12 0.08
CA ILE A 12 -18.63 3.52 0.06
C ILE A 12 -17.87 3.87 1.34
N ARG A 13 -18.39 3.46 2.50
CA ARG A 13 -17.71 3.71 3.78
C ARG A 13 -16.34 3.04 3.83
N VAL A 14 -16.25 1.76 3.43
CA VAL A 14 -14.99 1.01 3.44
C VAL A 14 -13.96 1.67 2.52
N ILE A 15 -14.33 2.01 1.29
CA ILE A 15 -13.38 2.60 0.32
C ILE A 15 -12.95 4.01 0.73
N THR A 16 -13.87 4.83 1.28
CA THR A 16 -13.53 6.16 1.80
C THR A 16 -12.59 6.09 2.99
N THR A 17 -12.81 5.15 3.92
CA THR A 17 -11.88 4.94 5.04
C THR A 17 -10.50 4.50 4.52
N ALA A 18 -10.46 3.52 3.61
CA ALA A 18 -9.21 3.06 3.01
C ALA A 18 -8.46 4.19 2.27
N ALA A 19 -9.18 5.08 1.58
CA ALA A 19 -8.58 6.24 0.89
C ALA A 19 -7.96 7.23 1.86
N LYS A 20 -8.60 7.48 3.02
CA LYS A 20 -8.06 8.35 4.06
C LYS A 20 -6.81 7.75 4.71
N ASP A 21 -6.83 6.45 4.97
CA ASP A 21 -5.66 5.74 5.50
C ASP A 21 -4.51 5.75 4.48
N TYR A 22 -4.81 5.49 3.21
CA TYR A 22 -3.85 5.61 2.11
C TYR A 22 -3.24 7.01 2.04
N SER A 23 -4.07 8.07 2.09
CA SER A 23 -3.62 9.46 2.07
C SER A 23 -2.68 9.81 3.23
N LYS A 24 -3.00 9.31 4.43
CA LYS A 24 -2.24 9.59 5.63
C LYS A 24 -0.90 8.83 5.68
N THR A 25 -0.84 7.64 5.11
CA THR A 25 0.26 6.70 5.35
C THR A 25 1.10 6.43 4.10
N LEU A 26 0.47 6.19 2.94
CA LEU A 26 1.14 5.70 1.74
C LEU A 26 1.37 6.81 0.71
N ASP A 27 0.38 7.68 0.50
CA ASP A 27 0.39 8.66 -0.60
C ASP A 27 1.60 9.59 -0.54
N GLY A 28 2.25 9.78 -1.68
CA GLY A 28 3.42 10.63 -1.82
C GLY A 28 4.71 10.03 -1.26
N HIS A 29 4.77 8.72 -1.03
CA HIS A 29 5.95 8.06 -0.47
C HIS A 29 6.41 6.87 -1.34
N ASN A 30 7.72 6.66 -1.36
CA ASN A 30 8.31 5.39 -1.76
C ASN A 30 8.49 4.51 -0.52
N TYR A 31 8.38 3.21 -0.74
CA TYR A 31 8.59 2.17 0.24
C TYR A 31 9.59 1.16 -0.28
N ILE A 32 10.44 0.67 0.62
CA ILE A 32 11.29 -0.48 0.36
C ILE A 32 10.88 -1.58 1.35
N PHE A 33 10.56 -2.75 0.79
CA PHE A 33 10.17 -3.93 1.53
C PHE A 33 11.35 -4.88 1.54
N ILE A 34 11.91 -5.10 2.72
CA ILE A 34 13.04 -6.01 2.93
C ILE A 34 12.48 -7.31 3.47
N TYR A 35 12.74 -8.41 2.78
CA TYR A 35 12.18 -9.70 3.12
C TYR A 35 13.23 -10.81 3.03
N LYS A 36 12.94 -11.91 3.71
CA LYS A 36 13.73 -13.13 3.62
C LYS A 36 13.04 -14.11 2.67
N ASN A 37 13.73 -14.47 1.61
CA ASN A 37 13.32 -15.55 0.75
C ASN A 37 13.54 -16.89 1.48
N ARG A 38 12.47 -17.64 1.72
CA ARG A 38 12.54 -18.90 2.48
C ARG A 38 13.20 -20.04 1.71
N ASN A 39 13.23 -19.94 0.38
CA ASN A 39 13.83 -20.97 -0.48
C ASN A 39 15.35 -20.81 -0.57
N THR A 40 15.82 -19.57 -0.75
CA THR A 40 17.26 -19.26 -0.87
C THR A 40 17.90 -18.89 0.47
N ASN A 41 17.09 -18.61 1.49
CA ASN A 41 17.50 -18.08 2.79
C ASN A 41 18.18 -16.69 2.70
N GLN A 42 18.07 -16.01 1.55
CA GLN A 42 18.68 -14.70 1.29
C GLN A 42 17.77 -13.54 1.69
N ILE A 43 18.39 -12.41 2.02
CA ILE A 43 17.68 -11.13 2.18
C ILE A 43 17.55 -10.50 0.80
N GLU A 44 16.32 -10.26 0.41
CA GLU A 44 15.96 -9.62 -0.84
C GLU A 44 15.08 -8.40 -0.55
N TYR A 45 14.87 -7.56 -1.55
CA TYR A 45 14.04 -6.38 -1.40
C TYR A 45 13.34 -6.02 -2.70
N PHE A 46 12.25 -5.26 -2.57
CA PHE A 46 11.66 -4.54 -3.70
C PHE A 46 11.22 -3.14 -3.27
N GLU A 47 11.25 -2.21 -4.22
CA GLU A 47 10.76 -0.85 -4.04
C GLU A 47 9.34 -0.70 -4.61
N SER A 48 8.52 0.16 -4.00
CA SER A 48 7.21 0.50 -4.50
C SER A 48 6.88 1.97 -4.23
N ILE A 49 6.20 2.60 -5.18
CA ILE A 49 5.75 3.99 -5.07
C ILE A 49 4.24 4.04 -4.93
N PHE A 50 3.77 4.83 -3.97
CA PHE A 50 2.34 5.03 -3.71
C PHE A 50 1.97 6.48 -3.97
N LEU A 51 1.14 6.68 -4.99
CA LEU A 51 0.63 7.98 -5.42
C LEU A 51 -0.88 7.91 -5.55
N ALA A 52 -1.56 9.04 -5.44
CA ALA A 52 -3.00 9.19 -5.68
C ALA A 52 -3.55 8.33 -6.84
N ARG A 53 -2.88 8.30 -7.99
CA ARG A 53 -3.31 7.52 -9.18
C ARG A 53 -3.26 6.00 -8.98
N ASN A 54 -2.44 5.49 -8.07
CA ASN A 54 -2.30 4.07 -7.78
C ASN A 54 -3.49 3.55 -6.95
N PHE A 55 -4.17 4.41 -6.20
CA PHE A 55 -5.23 3.99 -5.27
C PHE A 55 -6.34 3.21 -5.97
N GLN A 56 -6.86 3.72 -7.09
CA GLN A 56 -7.93 3.02 -7.82
C GLN A 56 -7.49 1.63 -8.29
N HIS A 57 -6.28 1.51 -8.86
CA HIS A 57 -5.72 0.23 -9.31
C HIS A 57 -5.56 -0.78 -8.16
N LEU A 58 -5.07 -0.33 -7.00
CA LEU A 58 -4.88 -1.19 -5.82
C LEU A 58 -6.20 -1.70 -5.26
N THR A 59 -7.29 -0.94 -5.46
CA THR A 59 -8.63 -1.32 -4.98
C THR A 59 -9.40 -2.16 -5.99
N GLY A 60 -8.98 -2.19 -7.26
CA GLY A 60 -9.68 -2.89 -8.33
C GLY A 60 -11.07 -2.32 -8.65
N ILE A 61 -11.35 -1.07 -8.22
CA ILE A 61 -12.68 -0.47 -8.37
C ILE A 61 -12.79 0.29 -9.68
N GLU A 62 -13.83 -0.01 -10.42
CA GLU A 62 -14.23 0.77 -11.58
C GLU A 62 -14.98 2.02 -11.13
N PHE A 63 -14.48 3.18 -11.52
CA PHE A 63 -15.17 4.44 -11.27
C PHE A 63 -16.20 4.64 -12.38
N ILE A 64 -17.49 4.66 -12.04
CA ILE A 64 -18.56 4.84 -13.03
C ILE A 64 -19.50 5.99 -12.67
N ASP A 65 -20.12 6.58 -13.68
CA ASP A 65 -21.14 7.61 -13.52
C ASP A 65 -22.53 7.03 -13.20
N ASN A 66 -23.53 7.91 -13.06
CA ASN A 66 -24.91 7.52 -12.77
C ASN A 66 -25.57 6.74 -13.92
N GLN A 67 -25.00 6.80 -15.12
CA GLN A 67 -25.44 6.11 -16.32
C GLN A 67 -24.70 4.78 -16.54
N GLY A 68 -23.71 4.47 -15.68
CA GLY A 68 -22.91 3.25 -15.73
C GLY A 68 -21.69 3.33 -16.65
N ASN A 69 -21.32 4.52 -17.14
CA ASN A 69 -20.14 4.69 -17.98
C ASN A 69 -18.87 4.77 -17.13
N LEU A 70 -17.79 4.12 -17.60
CA LEU A 70 -16.47 4.18 -16.97
C LEU A 70 -15.87 5.59 -17.06
N LEU A 71 -15.51 6.13 -15.90
CA LEU A 71 -14.77 7.37 -15.75
C LEU A 71 -13.28 7.04 -15.62
N GLN A 72 -12.46 7.54 -16.55
CA GLN A 72 -11.03 7.21 -16.62
C GLN A 72 -10.13 8.06 -15.71
N ASN A 73 -10.70 8.97 -14.91
CA ASN A 73 -9.91 9.88 -14.08
C ASN A 73 -9.59 9.28 -12.70
N LEU A 74 -8.48 8.52 -12.65
CA LEU A 74 -7.96 7.84 -11.45
C LEU A 74 -7.74 8.79 -10.25
N THR A 75 -7.18 9.97 -10.53
CA THR A 75 -6.90 10.98 -9.50
C THR A 75 -8.21 11.55 -8.94
N GLN A 76 -9.19 11.82 -9.80
CA GLN A 76 -10.50 12.33 -9.37
C GLN A 76 -11.26 11.32 -8.52
N PHE A 77 -11.20 10.03 -8.86
CA PHE A 77 -11.78 8.97 -8.03
C PHE A 77 -11.22 9.01 -6.61
N TYR A 78 -9.89 9.02 -6.49
CA TYR A 78 -9.22 9.09 -5.19
C TYR A 78 -9.58 10.38 -4.43
N GLN A 79 -9.57 11.54 -5.07
CA GLN A 79 -9.98 12.81 -4.46
C GLN A 79 -11.42 12.77 -3.93
N LYS A 80 -12.34 12.14 -4.67
CA LYS A 80 -13.73 11.94 -4.23
C LYS A 80 -13.82 10.99 -3.04
N CYS A 81 -13.01 9.94 -3.01
CA CYS A 81 -12.92 9.03 -1.87
C CYS A 81 -12.43 9.75 -0.61
N VAL A 82 -11.32 10.50 -0.71
CA VAL A 82 -10.73 11.25 0.41
C VAL A 82 -11.69 12.31 0.94
N SER A 83 -12.32 13.09 0.04
CA SER A 83 -13.32 14.11 0.39
C SER A 83 -14.67 13.54 0.84
N SER A 84 -14.86 12.21 0.80
CA SER A 84 -16.12 11.55 1.15
C SER A 84 -17.32 12.00 0.28
N THR A 85 -17.06 12.36 -0.99
CA THR A 85 -18.08 12.81 -1.96
C THR A 85 -18.42 11.74 -3.02
N LEU A 86 -18.02 10.50 -2.76
CA LEU A 86 -18.25 9.35 -3.64
C LEU A 86 -19.68 8.83 -3.45
N ASN A 87 -20.48 8.86 -4.51
CA ASN A 87 -21.90 8.47 -4.47
C ASN A 87 -22.18 7.10 -5.08
N TYR A 88 -21.27 6.60 -5.93
CA TYR A 88 -21.47 5.36 -6.68
C TYR A 88 -20.16 4.58 -6.78
N VAL A 89 -20.23 3.28 -6.47
CA VAL A 89 -19.20 2.27 -6.77
C VAL A 89 -19.89 0.95 -7.12
N PRO A 90 -19.36 0.18 -8.09
CA PRO A 90 -19.91 -1.12 -8.43
C PRO A 90 -19.79 -2.11 -7.26
N SER A 91 -20.76 -3.00 -7.10
CA SER A 91 -20.82 -3.96 -5.99
C SER A 91 -19.87 -5.16 -6.12
N SER A 92 -19.06 -5.21 -7.18
CA SER A 92 -18.05 -6.26 -7.42
C SER A 92 -16.85 -6.19 -6.47
N CYS A 93 -16.79 -5.21 -5.57
CA CYS A 93 -15.69 -4.92 -4.63
C CYS A 93 -15.45 -5.97 -3.52
N LEU A 94 -15.96 -7.19 -3.64
CA LEU A 94 -15.81 -8.25 -2.64
C LEU A 94 -15.20 -9.50 -3.28
N LEU A 95 -14.09 -9.32 -4.00
CA LEU A 95 -13.34 -10.44 -4.52
C LEU A 95 -12.48 -11.09 -3.42
N GLU A 96 -12.19 -12.37 -3.65
CA GLU A 96 -11.54 -13.29 -2.72
C GLU A 96 -10.24 -12.74 -2.12
N ASP A 97 -9.91 -13.22 -0.93
CA ASP A 97 -8.67 -12.86 -0.24
C ASP A 97 -7.45 -13.32 -1.04
N ILE A 98 -6.65 -12.37 -1.52
CA ILE A 98 -5.43 -12.62 -2.32
C ILE A 98 -4.43 -13.55 -1.62
N ARG A 99 -4.48 -13.66 -0.28
CA ARG A 99 -3.63 -14.58 0.49
C ARG A 99 -3.87 -16.04 0.13
N ASN A 100 -5.05 -16.38 -0.39
CA ASN A 100 -5.39 -17.73 -0.82
C ASN A 100 -4.77 -18.10 -2.19
N LEU A 101 -4.14 -17.14 -2.88
CA LEU A 101 -3.61 -17.32 -4.24
C LEU A 101 -2.08 -17.43 -4.30
N ALA A 102 -1.37 -17.34 -3.17
CA ALA A 102 0.09 -17.36 -3.13
C ALA A 102 0.63 -18.67 -2.56
N ASP A 103 1.36 -19.43 -3.37
CA ASP A 103 2.00 -20.70 -2.98
C ASP A 103 3.22 -20.52 -2.06
N VAL A 104 3.77 -19.30 -1.98
CA VAL A 104 5.04 -19.03 -1.29
C VAL A 104 4.90 -17.88 -0.30
N THR A 105 5.42 -18.07 0.91
CA THR A 105 5.40 -17.06 1.97
C THR A 105 6.77 -16.42 2.12
N TYR A 106 6.90 -15.17 1.69
CA TYR A 106 8.07 -14.34 2.02
C TYR A 106 7.91 -13.77 3.44
N GLN A 107 8.96 -13.83 4.24
CA GLN A 107 8.94 -13.19 5.56
C GLN A 107 9.43 -11.76 5.45
N ILE A 108 8.54 -10.78 5.61
CA ILE A 108 8.94 -9.38 5.73
C ILE A 108 9.79 -9.20 6.99
N LEU A 109 10.98 -8.64 6.84
CA LEU A 109 11.91 -8.33 7.94
C LEU A 109 11.75 -6.88 8.37
N ALA A 110 11.69 -5.96 7.40
CA ALA A 110 11.53 -4.54 7.65
C ALA A 110 10.88 -3.83 6.47
N ILE A 111 10.26 -2.69 6.77
CA ILE A 111 9.73 -1.78 5.77
C ILE A 111 10.24 -0.38 6.12
N PHE A 112 10.84 0.29 5.14
CA PHE A 112 11.22 1.68 5.25
C PHE A 112 10.47 2.52 4.23
N SER A 113 10.37 3.81 4.49
CA SER A 113 9.81 4.77 3.56
C SER A 113 10.66 6.03 3.43
N LYS A 114 10.46 6.73 2.31
CA LYS A 114 10.97 8.08 2.04
C LYS A 114 9.93 8.88 1.24
N PRO A 115 9.94 10.21 1.30
CA PRO A 115 9.13 11.02 0.40
C PRO A 115 9.36 10.64 -1.07
N ALA A 116 8.32 10.71 -1.89
CA ALA A 116 8.41 10.46 -3.34
C ALA A 116 9.00 11.66 -4.10
N THR A 117 10.15 12.13 -3.65
CA THR A 117 10.86 13.29 -4.19
C THR A 117 12.31 12.93 -4.53
N LYS A 118 12.87 13.58 -5.55
CA LYS A 118 14.29 13.40 -5.91
C LYS A 118 15.25 13.88 -4.82
N THR A 119 14.79 14.76 -3.95
CA THR A 119 15.57 15.37 -2.85
C THR A 119 15.77 14.43 -1.66
N ALA A 120 15.04 13.31 -1.59
CA ALA A 120 15.14 12.33 -0.52
C ALA A 120 15.49 10.95 -1.10
N PRO A 121 16.76 10.71 -1.51
CA PRO A 121 17.16 9.46 -2.15
C PRO A 121 17.22 8.27 -1.20
N ILE A 122 17.46 8.49 0.11
CA ILE A 122 17.68 7.43 1.10
C ILE A 122 16.42 7.12 1.90
N TYR A 123 16.16 5.83 2.12
CA TYR A 123 15.10 5.32 2.98
C TYR A 123 15.51 5.38 4.45
N LYS A 124 14.93 6.32 5.19
CA LYS A 124 15.30 6.59 6.58
C LYS A 124 14.15 6.46 7.59
N ASN A 125 12.90 6.39 7.12
CA ASN A 125 11.75 6.29 8.00
C ASN A 125 11.34 4.82 8.15
N VAL A 126 11.63 4.23 9.32
CA VAL A 126 11.25 2.86 9.65
C VAL A 126 9.74 2.79 9.87
N ARG A 127 9.04 2.00 9.06
CA ARG A 127 7.59 1.79 9.13
C ARG A 127 7.23 0.49 9.83
N TYR A 128 8.08 -0.52 9.69
CA TYR A 128 7.88 -1.84 10.28
C TYR A 128 9.22 -2.54 10.49
N VAL A 129 9.31 -3.29 11.59
CA VAL A 129 10.37 -4.27 11.84
C VAL A 129 9.72 -5.51 12.42
N ALA A 130 10.05 -6.68 11.89
CA ALA A 130 9.54 -7.95 12.38
C ALA A 130 10.00 -8.22 13.82
N LYS A 131 9.13 -8.86 14.60
CA LYS A 131 9.40 -9.17 16.00
C LYS A 131 10.67 -10.01 16.15
N GLY A 132 11.57 -9.59 17.03
CA GLY A 132 12.83 -10.28 17.30
C GLY A 132 13.95 -10.02 16.27
N ILE A 133 13.68 -9.22 15.24
CA ILE A 133 14.72 -8.81 14.28
C ILE A 133 15.43 -7.56 14.78
N LYS A 134 16.75 -7.66 14.90
CA LYS A 134 17.66 -6.54 15.17
C LYS A 134 18.35 -6.15 13.87
N LEU A 135 17.96 -5.02 13.30
CA LEU A 135 18.44 -4.62 11.97
C LEU A 135 19.95 -4.34 11.95
N ASN A 136 20.50 -3.85 13.07
CA ASN A 136 21.94 -3.60 13.22
C ASN A 136 22.79 -4.88 13.18
N HIS A 137 22.17 -6.05 13.37
CA HIS A 137 22.87 -7.35 13.36
C HIS A 137 22.65 -8.11 12.05
N LEU A 138 21.87 -7.58 11.10
CA LEU A 138 21.67 -8.19 9.80
C LEU A 138 22.74 -7.72 8.83
N THR A 139 23.26 -8.66 8.04
CA THR A 139 24.10 -8.33 6.87
C THR A 139 23.19 -8.12 5.67
N PHE A 140 23.07 -6.87 5.24
CA PHE A 140 22.34 -6.53 4.01
C PHE A 140 23.28 -6.64 2.80
N PRO A 141 22.77 -7.02 1.63
CA PRO A 141 23.48 -6.83 0.36
C PRO A 141 23.97 -5.39 0.18
N ASP A 142 25.08 -5.20 -0.54
CA ASP A 142 25.72 -3.88 -0.69
C ASP A 142 24.80 -2.86 -1.39
N ASP A 143 24.07 -3.30 -2.39
CA ASP A 143 23.08 -2.51 -3.12
C ASP A 143 21.93 -2.05 -2.21
N LEU A 144 21.42 -2.94 -1.35
CA LEU A 144 20.42 -2.57 -0.35
C LEU A 144 20.99 -1.60 0.69
N SER A 145 22.21 -1.84 1.16
CA SER A 145 22.88 -1.01 2.17
C SER A 145 23.06 0.44 1.69
N ALA A 146 23.25 0.65 0.38
CA ALA A 146 23.34 1.97 -0.22
C ALA A 146 21.99 2.72 -0.27
N LEU A 147 20.87 2.02 -0.16
CA LEU A 147 19.51 2.60 -0.27
C LEU A 147 18.91 3.02 1.07
N ILE A 148 19.32 2.39 2.17
CA ILE A 148 18.70 2.57 3.50
C ILE A 148 19.64 3.25 4.49
N SER A 149 19.07 3.98 5.44
CA SER A 149 19.77 4.50 6.62
C SER A 149 19.08 4.04 7.89
N LEU A 150 19.86 3.50 8.82
CA LEU A 150 19.40 3.08 10.14
C LEU A 150 19.48 4.20 11.19
N GLU A 151 19.78 5.44 10.80
CA GLU A 151 19.94 6.58 11.73
C GLU A 151 18.73 6.83 12.64
N ASN A 152 17.52 6.55 12.15
CA ASN A 152 16.27 6.74 12.89
C ASN A 152 15.73 5.42 13.49
N TYR A 153 16.48 4.33 13.39
CA TYR A 153 16.12 3.05 13.98
C TYR A 153 16.57 3.01 15.43
N THR A 154 15.63 2.71 16.32
CA THR A 154 15.91 2.38 17.72
C THR A 154 15.53 0.93 17.94
N GLU A 155 16.48 0.15 18.46
CA GLU A 155 16.19 -1.22 18.89
C GLU A 155 15.15 -1.17 20.02
N LYS A 156 14.07 -1.95 19.85
CA LYS A 156 13.03 -2.13 20.87
C LYS A 156 13.25 -3.43 21.62
#